data_AF-A9RXF5-F1
#
_entry.id   AF-A9RXF5-F1
#
_cell.length_a   1.000
_cell.length_b   1.000
_cell.length_c   1.000
_cell.angle_alpha   90.00
_cell.angle_beta   90.00
_cell.angle_gamma   90.00
#
_symmetry.space_group_name_H-M   'P 1'
#
loop_
_entity.id
_entity.type
_entity.pdbx_description
1 polymer ?
#
loop_
_entity_poly.entity_id
_entity_poly.type
_entity_poly.pdbx_seq_one_letter_code
_entity_poly.pdbx_strand_id
1 'polypeptide(L)'
;MAPSVVSNGIAVGLHRGHQVTKRDIAQRPSASKGKLGKRTSMVRNLIREVAGFAPYEKRITELLKVGKDKRALKVAKRKLGTHLRAKRKREEMTTVLRKMRAGGHAEKKK
;
A
#
# COMPACT_ATOMS: atom_id res chain seq x y z
N MET A 1 1.37 4.05 -21.99
CA MET A 1 2.79 4.26 -21.62
C MET A 1 3.23 5.58 -22.23
N ALA A 2 3.89 6.46 -21.48
CA ALA A 2 4.46 7.67 -22.08
C ALA A 2 5.45 7.25 -23.17
N PRO A 3 5.47 7.90 -24.36
CA PRO A 3 6.43 7.57 -25.40
C PRO A 3 7.83 7.72 -24.82
N SER A 4 8.67 6.70 -25.00
CA SER A 4 10.03 6.74 -24.50
C SER A 4 10.74 7.89 -25.18
N VAL A 5 11.14 8.86 -24.38
CA VAL A 5 11.94 10.02 -24.78
C VAL A 5 13.03 9.60 -25.78
N VAL A 6 12.92 10.11 -27.01
CA VAL A 6 13.84 9.80 -28.10
C VAL A 6 15.16 10.53 -27.81
N SER A 7 16.26 9.79 -27.91
CA SER A 7 17.59 10.37 -27.74
C SER A 7 17.97 11.12 -29.01
N ASN A 8 18.58 12.29 -28.88
CA ASN A 8 18.94 13.16 -30.01
C ASN A 8 20.37 12.91 -30.53
N GLY A 9 21.11 11.93 -29.99
CA GLY A 9 22.49 11.67 -30.41
C GLY A 9 23.54 12.58 -29.74
N ILE A 10 23.12 13.40 -28.76
CA ILE A 10 24.00 14.37 -28.09
C ILE A 10 24.68 13.69 -26.89
N ALA A 11 25.93 14.05 -26.58
CA ALA A 11 26.69 13.48 -25.46
C ALA A 11 26.18 13.91 -24.07
N VAL A 12 25.63 15.12 -23.95
CA VAL A 12 25.17 15.72 -22.68
C VAL A 12 23.75 16.28 -22.80
N GLY A 13 23.07 16.49 -21.66
CA GLY A 13 21.67 16.98 -21.61
C GLY A 13 20.63 15.90 -21.30
N LEU A 14 19.34 16.27 -21.37
CA LEU A 14 18.19 15.41 -21.02
C LEU A 14 17.93 14.29 -22.04
N HIS A 15 18.14 14.57 -23.33
CA HIS A 15 17.90 13.64 -24.46
C HIS A 15 19.22 13.10 -25.02
N ARG A 16 20.17 12.84 -24.12
CA ARG A 16 21.50 12.36 -24.48
C ARG A 16 21.53 10.87 -24.80
N GLY A 17 22.62 10.42 -25.41
CA GLY A 17 22.86 9.03 -25.76
C GLY A 17 22.73 8.75 -27.26
N HIS A 18 22.96 7.50 -27.64
CA HIS A 18 22.79 7.07 -29.01
C HIS A 18 21.31 6.88 -29.34
N GLN A 19 20.91 7.26 -30.55
CA GLN A 19 19.53 7.09 -31.01
C GLN A 19 19.24 5.60 -31.21
N VAL A 20 18.44 5.00 -30.33
CA VAL A 20 18.08 3.57 -30.39
C VAL A 20 16.56 3.41 -30.37
N THR A 21 16.03 2.55 -31.23
CA THR A 21 14.62 2.12 -31.21
C THR A 21 14.40 1.13 -30.07
N LYS A 22 13.67 1.54 -29.03
CA LYS A 22 13.37 0.65 -27.90
C LYS A 22 12.30 -0.37 -28.30
N ARG A 23 12.55 -1.64 -27.95
CA ARG A 23 11.59 -2.74 -28.14
C ARG A 23 10.69 -2.89 -26.92
N ASP A 24 9.41 -3.15 -27.15
CA ASP A 24 8.47 -3.50 -26.09
C ASP A 24 8.68 -4.96 -25.69
N ILE A 25 9.34 -5.17 -24.55
CA ILE A 25 9.63 -6.51 -24.01
C ILE A 25 8.51 -6.91 -23.05
N ALA A 26 8.01 -8.14 -23.17
CA ALA A 26 7.05 -8.69 -22.22
C ALA A 26 7.62 -8.72 -20.79
N GLN A 27 6.78 -8.41 -19.79
CA GLN A 27 7.20 -8.41 -18.40
C GLN A 27 7.66 -9.81 -17.96
N ARG A 28 8.90 -9.92 -17.49
CA ARG A 28 9.46 -11.17 -16.97
C ARG A 28 8.62 -11.69 -15.78
N PRO A 29 8.34 -13.00 -15.67
CA PRO A 29 7.57 -13.55 -14.56
C PRO A 29 8.13 -13.21 -13.16
N SER A 30 9.46 -13.14 -13.02
CA SER A 30 10.13 -12.75 -11.77
C SER A 30 9.76 -11.34 -11.30
N ALA A 31 9.46 -10.42 -12.21
CA ALA A 31 9.01 -9.06 -11.89
C ALA A 31 7.57 -9.01 -11.36
N SER A 32 6.81 -10.11 -11.45
CA SER A 32 5.46 -10.23 -10.89
C SER A 32 5.46 -10.68 -9.42
N LYS A 33 6.62 -11.01 -8.85
CA LYS A 33 6.74 -11.47 -7.46
C LYS A 33 6.21 -10.41 -6.49
N GLY A 34 5.29 -10.82 -5.61
CA GLY A 34 4.67 -9.95 -4.60
C GLY A 34 3.30 -9.38 -4.97
N LYS A 35 2.81 -9.60 -6.21
CA LYS A 35 1.41 -9.30 -6.54
C LYS A 35 0.46 -10.17 -5.73
N LEU A 36 -0.62 -9.56 -5.24
CA LEU A 36 -1.64 -10.25 -4.46
C LEU A 36 -2.53 -11.10 -5.39
N GLY A 37 -2.61 -12.40 -5.14
CA GLY A 37 -3.52 -13.30 -5.87
C GLY A 37 -4.87 -13.45 -5.18
N LYS A 38 -5.91 -13.86 -5.92
CA LYS A 38 -7.28 -14.06 -5.37
C LYS A 38 -7.30 -15.02 -4.18
N ARG A 39 -6.68 -16.20 -4.32
CA ARG A 39 -6.56 -17.21 -3.26
C ARG A 39 -5.83 -16.68 -2.02
N THR A 40 -4.68 -16.03 -2.20
CA THR A 40 -3.89 -15.50 -1.07
C THR A 40 -4.58 -14.34 -0.36
N SER A 41 -5.34 -13.52 -1.09
CA SER A 41 -6.19 -12.48 -0.48
C SER A 41 -7.28 -13.10 0.41
N MET A 42 -7.99 -14.12 -0.07
CA MET A 42 -9.04 -14.79 0.68
C MET A 42 -8.50 -15.40 1.98
N VAL A 43 -7.40 -16.15 1.90
CA VAL A 43 -6.77 -16.78 3.06
C VAL A 43 -6.29 -15.74 4.08
N ARG A 44 -5.68 -14.63 3.62
CA ARG A 44 -5.23 -13.55 4.53
C ARG A 44 -6.38 -12.84 5.24
N ASN A 45 -7.53 -12.69 4.58
CA ASN A 45 -8.70 -12.08 5.21
C ASN A 45 -9.28 -13.01 6.28
N LEU A 46 -9.44 -14.30 5.98
CA LEU A 46 -9.92 -15.31 6.94
C LEU A 46 -9.04 -15.37 8.20
N ILE A 47 -7.72 -15.40 8.04
CA ILE A 47 -6.79 -15.43 9.18
C ILE A 47 -6.92 -14.17 10.05
N ARG A 48 -7.14 -12.99 9.44
CA ARG A 48 -7.31 -11.73 10.19
C ARG A 48 -8.61 -11.70 10.97
N GLU A 49 -9.66 -12.30 10.46
CA GLU A 49 -10.94 -12.42 11.18
C GLU A 49 -10.81 -13.34 12.39
N VAL A 50 -10.11 -14.46 12.25
CA VAL A 50 -9.91 -15.43 13.34
C VAL A 50 -8.90 -14.95 14.39
N ALA A 51 -7.72 -14.48 13.97
CA ALA A 51 -6.65 -14.09 14.90
C ALA A 51 -6.82 -12.68 15.47
N GLY A 52 -7.57 -11.81 14.78
CA GLY A 52 -7.78 -10.42 15.18
C GLY A 52 -6.54 -9.52 15.02
N PHE A 53 -6.54 -8.40 15.73
CA PHE A 53 -5.50 -7.37 15.68
C PHE A 53 -4.49 -7.48 16.82
N ALA A 54 -3.23 -7.20 16.52
CA ALA A 54 -2.18 -7.13 17.52
C ALA A 54 -2.34 -5.89 18.43
N PRO A 55 -1.77 -5.88 19.65
CA PRO A 55 -1.96 -4.79 20.61
C PRO A 55 -1.57 -3.40 20.09
N TYR A 56 -0.50 -3.31 19.30
CA TYR A 56 -0.06 -2.04 18.72
C TYR A 56 -1.00 -1.55 17.61
N GLU A 57 -1.69 -2.45 16.92
CA GLU A 57 -2.67 -2.13 15.87
C GLU A 57 -3.96 -1.58 16.50
N LYS A 58 -4.39 -2.17 17.62
CA LYS A 58 -5.50 -1.67 18.45
C LYS A 58 -5.23 -0.24 18.95
N ARG A 59 -4.02 0.02 19.46
CA ARG A 59 -3.63 1.37 19.88
C ARG A 59 -3.61 2.37 18.72
N ILE A 60 -3.25 1.94 17.51
CA ILE A 60 -3.30 2.80 16.31
C ILE A 60 -4.76 3.12 15.96
N THR A 61 -5.68 2.14 15.99
CA THR A 61 -7.10 2.40 15.70
C THR A 61 -7.75 3.31 16.72
N GLU A 62 -7.42 3.20 18.01
CA GLU A 62 -7.86 4.13 19.04
C GLU A 62 -7.43 5.57 18.75
N LEU A 63 -6.16 5.79 18.40
CA LEU A 63 -5.66 7.11 18.04
C LEU A 63 -6.33 7.68 16.79
N LEU A 64 -6.60 6.82 15.80
CA LEU A 64 -7.30 7.21 14.57
C LEU A 64 -8.79 7.52 14.82
N LYS A 65 -9.46 6.84 15.76
CA LYS A 65 -10.84 7.16 16.16
C LYS A 65 -10.96 8.56 16.77
N VAL A 66 -9.95 8.99 17.53
CA VAL A 66 -9.86 10.33 18.15
C VAL A 66 -9.36 11.41 17.17
N GLY A 67 -8.96 11.04 15.95
CA GLY A 67 -8.44 11.98 14.94
C GLY A 67 -6.98 12.42 15.17
N LYS A 68 -6.20 11.69 15.99
CA LYS A 68 -4.79 12.02 16.29
C LYS A 68 -3.82 11.34 15.32
N ASP A 69 -3.94 11.63 14.03
CA ASP A 69 -3.20 10.95 12.95
C ASP A 69 -1.68 11.07 13.04
N LYS A 70 -1.17 12.25 13.41
CA LYS A 70 0.28 12.48 13.60
C LYS A 70 0.84 11.62 14.73
N ARG A 71 0.06 11.40 15.80
CA ARG A 71 0.44 10.54 16.91
C ARG A 71 0.37 9.07 16.51
N ALA A 72 -0.67 8.66 15.78
CA ALA A 72 -0.78 7.31 15.22
C ALA A 72 0.43 6.96 14.33
N LEU A 73 0.85 7.87 13.45
CA LEU A 73 2.05 7.71 12.63
C LEU A 73 3.32 7.58 13.47
N LYS A 74 3.48 8.37 14.53
CA LYS A 74 4.66 8.28 15.40
C LYS A 74 4.73 6.93 16.12
N VAL A 75 3.59 6.41 16.59
CA VAL A 75 3.50 5.07 17.19
C VAL A 75 3.81 3.98 16.17
N ALA A 76 3.22 4.04 14.97
CA ALA A 76 3.46 3.08 13.91
C ALA A 76 4.93 3.09 13.45
N LYS A 77 5.56 4.26 13.31
CA LYS A 77 6.99 4.38 12.97
C LYS A 77 7.88 3.77 14.06
N ARG A 78 7.58 4.03 15.34
CA ARG A 78 8.33 3.42 16.46
C ARG A 78 8.22 1.89 16.49
N LYS A 79 7.11 1.32 16.03
CA LYS A 79 6.89 -0.14 16.01
C LYS A 79 7.41 -0.83 14.73
N LEU A 80 7.27 -0.19 13.56
CA LEU A 80 7.62 -0.78 12.25
C LEU A 80 8.97 -0.28 11.68
N GLY A 81 9.58 0.72 12.31
CA GLY A 81 10.86 1.32 11.94
C GLY A 81 10.74 2.45 10.91
N THR A 82 10.31 2.13 9.70
CA THR A 82 10.36 3.09 8.57
C THR A 82 9.06 3.87 8.37
N HIS A 83 9.18 5.08 7.81
CA HIS A 83 8.03 5.95 7.57
C HIS A 83 7.09 5.39 6.50
N LEU A 84 7.63 4.73 5.46
CA LEU A 84 6.82 4.10 4.41
C LEU A 84 5.95 2.96 4.97
N ARG A 85 6.52 2.11 5.83
CA ARG A 85 5.77 1.03 6.50
C ARG A 85 4.72 1.59 7.45
N ALA A 86 5.05 2.64 8.21
CA ALA A 86 4.11 3.31 9.10
C ALA A 86 2.92 3.92 8.35
N LYS A 87 3.16 4.61 7.23
CA LYS A 87 2.10 5.13 6.35
C LYS A 87 1.20 4.02 5.84
N ARG A 88 1.78 2.94 5.31
CA ARG A 88 1.01 1.78 4.84
C ARG A 88 0.14 1.18 5.95
N LYS A 89 0.67 1.07 7.17
CA LYS A 89 -0.09 0.51 8.30
C LYS A 89 -1.21 1.45 8.77
N ARG A 90 -0.99 2.76 8.76
CA ARG A 90 -2.02 3.75 9.06
C ARG A 90 -3.18 3.67 8.05
N GLU A 91 -2.88 3.63 6.75
CA GLU A 91 -3.87 3.48 5.67
C GLU A 91 -4.69 2.20 5.85
N GLU A 92 -4.03 1.09 6.19
CA GLU A 92 -4.69 -0.18 6.47
C GLU A 92 -5.66 -0.06 7.67
N MET A 93 -5.22 0.49 8.81
CA MET A 93 -6.10 0.65 9.97
C MET A 93 -7.26 1.63 9.71
N THR A 94 -7.03 2.65 8.88
CA THR A 94 -8.08 3.60 8.46
C THR A 94 -9.13 2.89 7.60
N THR A 95 -8.69 2.01 6.70
CA THR A 95 -9.59 1.19 5.86
C THR A 95 -10.41 0.23 6.70
N VAL A 96 -9.81 -0.40 7.71
CA VAL A 96 -10.53 -1.24 8.68
C VAL A 96 -11.62 -0.44 9.39
N LEU A 97 -11.32 0.75 9.90
CA LEU A 97 -12.32 1.60 10.56
C LEU A 97 -13.47 1.98 9.62
N ARG A 98 -13.18 2.27 8.34
CA ARG A 98 -14.22 2.54 7.33
C ARG A 98 -15.12 1.32 7.12
N LYS A 99 -14.56 0.12 7.01
CA LYS A 99 -15.34 -1.13 6.89
C LYS A 99 -16.21 -1.38 8.11
N MET A 100 -15.66 -1.19 9.32
CA MET A 100 -16.42 -1.37 10.56
C MET A 100 -17.60 -0.39 10.65
N ARG A 101 -17.40 0.89 10.26
CA ARG A 101 -18.49 1.88 10.22
C ARG A 101 -19.57 1.47 9.22
N ALA A 102 -19.19 1.07 8.01
CA ALA A 102 -20.15 0.64 6.99
C ALA A 102 -20.95 -0.61 7.41
N GLY A 103 -20.31 -1.59 8.03
CA GLY A 103 -20.98 -2.80 8.54
C GLY A 103 -21.95 -2.52 9.70
N GLY A 104 -21.56 -1.66 10.65
CA GLY A 104 -22.41 -1.30 11.79
C GLY A 104 -23.67 -0.49 11.44
N HIS A 105 -23.71 0.16 10.27
CA HIS A 105 -24.94 0.80 9.77
C HIS A 105 -25.93 -0.19 9.14
N ALA A 106 -25.48 -1.36 8.67
CA ALA A 106 -26.35 -2.36 8.08
C ALA A 106 -27.15 -3.15 9.14
N GLU A 107 -26.61 -3.34 10.34
CA GLU A 107 -27.31 -4.00 11.46
C GLU A 107 -28.40 -3.13 12.09
N LYS A 108 -28.29 -1.80 12.03
CA LYS A 108 -29.31 -0.87 12.58
C LYS A 108 -30.52 -0.63 11.66
N LYS A 109 -30.50 -1.16 10.43
CA LYS A 109 -31.52 -0.96 9.39
C LYS A 109 -32.38 -2.21 9.13
N LYS A 110 -32.19 -3.26 9.92
CA LYS A 110 -33.10 -4.40 10.06
C LYS A 110 -33.83 -4.28 11.38
#